data_AF-A0A538QHK0-F1
#
_entry.id   AF-A0A538QHK0-F1
#
_cell.length_a   1.000
_cell.length_b   1.000
_cell.length_c   1.000
_cell.angle_alpha   90.00
_cell.angle_beta   90.00
_cell.angle_gamma   90.00
#
_symmetry.space_group_name_H-M   'P 1'
#
loop_
_entity.id
_entity.type
_entity.pdbx_description
1 polymer ?
#
loop_
_entity_poly.entity_id
_entity_poly.type
_entity_poly.pdbx_seq_one_letter_code
_entity_poly.pdbx_strand_id
1 'polypeptide(L)' 'MLVAYDVALELVRALRPVVAQLRSYSPDAADQVERAASSIVLNLAEGDRRHGRDPQRFWAIAHGSAGEIRGALDLADAWG' A
#
# COMPACT_ATOMS: atom_id res chain seq x y z
N MET A 1 -7.07 15.75 7.60
CA MET A 1 -6.71 14.39 7.16
C MET A 1 -7.41 14.11 5.84
N LEU A 2 -6.65 13.67 4.84
CA LEU A 2 -7.13 13.45 3.47
C LEU A 2 -8.12 12.27 3.42
N VAL A 3 -9.18 12.33 2.61
CA VAL A 3 -10.07 11.18 2.35
C VAL A 3 -9.27 9.96 1.86
N ALA A 4 -8.22 10.20 1.06
CA ALA A 4 -7.31 9.14 0.60
C ALA A 4 -6.63 8.37 1.75
N TYR A 5 -6.39 9.02 2.90
CA TYR A 5 -5.80 8.37 4.06
C TYR A 5 -6.78 7.37 4.69
N ASP A 6 -8.05 7.76 4.85
CA ASP A 6 -9.09 6.88 5.37
C ASP A 6 -9.33 5.68 4.44
N VAL A 7 -9.40 5.94 3.13
CA VAL A 7 -9.49 4.89 2.10
C VAL A 7 -8.27 3.96 2.13
N ALA A 8 -7.06 4.48 2.35
CA ALA A 8 -5.87 3.65 2.48
C ALA A 8 -5.91 2.74 3.71
N LEU A 9 -6.46 3.21 4.84
CA LEU A 9 -6.68 2.36 6.01
C LEU A 9 -7.75 1.29 5.77
N GLU A 10 -8.81 1.61 5.03
CA GLU A 10 -9.81 0.62 4.60
C GLU A 10 -9.19 -0.45 3.69
N LEU A 11 -8.34 -0.04 2.75
CA LEU A 11 -7.57 -0.96 1.91
C LEU A 11 -6.70 -1.91 2.76
N VAL A 12 -5.96 -1.39 3.75
CA VAL A 12 -5.15 -2.21 4.66
C VAL A 12 -6.01 -3.24 5.41
N ARG A 13 -7.20 -2.84 5.87
CA ARG A 13 -8.14 -3.76 6.54
C ARG A 13 -8.66 -4.83 5.58
N ALA A 14 -8.98 -4.47 4.34
CA ALA A 14 -9.43 -5.39 3.30
C ALA A 14 -8.33 -6.37 2.87
N LEU A 15 -7.06 -5.94 2.88
CA LEU A 15 -5.92 -6.79 2.53
C LEU A 15 -5.53 -7.80 3.61
N ARG A 16 -5.92 -7.62 4.88
CA ARG A 16 -5.59 -8.56 5.97
C ARG A 16 -5.85 -10.04 5.63
N PRO A 17 -7.06 -10.45 5.21
CA PRO A 17 -7.31 -11.86 4.85
C PRO A 17 -6.52 -12.30 3.62
N VAL A 18 -6.32 -11.41 2.63
CA VAL A 18 -5.55 -11.70 1.41
C VAL A 18 -4.08 -11.95 1.75
N VAL A 19 -3.49 -11.10 2.57
CA VAL A 19 -2.11 -11.23 3.06
C VAL A 19 -1.93 -12.51 3.88
N ALA A 20 -2.89 -12.86 4.73
CA ALA A 20 -2.86 -14.12 5.48
C ALA A 20 -2.87 -15.34 4.54
N GLN A 21 -3.67 -15.30 3.47
CA GLN A 21 -3.70 -16.34 2.45
C GLN A 21 -2.37 -16.39 1.68
N LEU A 22 -1.89 -15.26 1.16
CA LEU A 22 -0.60 -15.14 0.47
C LEU A 22 0.52 -15.73 1.31
N ARG A 23 0.58 -15.38 2.60
CA ARG A 23 1.67 -15.82 3.50
C ARG A 23 1.75 -17.33 3.65
N SER A 24 0.67 -18.08 3.38
CA SER A 24 0.67 -19.55 3.45
C SER A 24 1.43 -20.23 2.30
N TYR A 25 1.58 -19.58 1.15
CA TYR A 25 2.23 -20.16 -0.03
C TYR A 25 3.34 -19.28 -0.61
N SER A 26 3.26 -17.96 -0.42
CA SER A 26 4.27 -16.97 -0.82
C SER A 26 4.45 -15.89 0.27
N PRO A 27 5.31 -16.15 1.28
CA PRO A 27 5.67 -15.16 2.30
C PRO A 27 6.23 -13.87 1.71
N ASP A 28 7.02 -13.98 0.63
CA ASP A 28 7.62 -12.83 -0.05
C ASP A 28 6.56 -11.93 -0.69
N ALA A 29 5.53 -12.51 -1.33
CA ALA A 29 4.42 -11.73 -1.89
C ALA A 29 3.59 -11.04 -0.79
N ALA A 30 3.33 -11.74 0.31
CA ALA A 30 2.66 -11.15 1.47
C ALA A 30 3.44 -9.95 2.01
N ASP A 31 4.76 -10.07 2.15
CA ASP A 31 5.62 -8.99 2.62
C ASP A 31 5.69 -7.81 1.63
N GLN A 32 5.65 -8.07 0.32
CA GLN A 32 5.55 -7.00 -0.68
C GLN A 32 4.24 -6.22 -0.55
N VAL A 33 3.10 -6.90 -0.43
CA VAL A 33 1.78 -6.27 -0.27
C VAL A 33 1.70 -5.47 1.03
N GLU A 34 2.17 -6.02 2.16
CA GLU A 34 2.17 -5.32 3.45
C GLU A 34 3.03 -4.05 3.43
N ARG A 35 4.24 -4.11 2.86
CA ARG A 35 5.13 -2.95 2.76
C ARG A 35 4.54 -1.87 1.85
N ALA A 36 3.99 -2.25 0.70
CA ALA A 36 3.37 -1.32 -0.23
C ALA A 36 2.14 -0.64 0.41
N ALA A 37 1.23 -1.41 1.04
CA ALA A 37 0.07 -0.86 1.73
C ALA A 37 0.45 0.09 2.88
N SER A 38 1.47 -0.28 3.66
CA SER A 38 2.00 0.57 4.73
C SER A 38 2.60 1.87 4.17
N SER A 39 3.34 1.79 3.05
CA SER A 39 3.93 2.94 2.37
C SER A 39 2.87 3.97 1.95
N ILE A 40 1.71 3.52 1.43
CA ILE A 40 0.60 4.41 1.06
C ILE A 40 0.17 5.26 2.26
N VAL A 41 -0.17 4.62 3.38
CA VAL A 41 -0.68 5.29 4.59
C VAL A 41 0.36 6.27 5.13
N LEU A 42 1.63 5.85 5.22
CA LEU A 42 2.72 6.66 5.75
C LEU A 42 3.02 7.88 4.89
N ASN A 43 3.07 7.72 3.56
CA ASN A 43 3.32 8.85 2.65
C ASN A 43 2.15 9.83 2.62
N LEU A 44 0.90 9.37 2.68
CA LEU A 44 -0.26 10.27 2.79
C LEU A 44 -0.23 11.10 4.08
N ALA A 45 0.04 10.46 5.22
CA ALA A 45 0.15 11.16 6.51
C ALA A 45 1.35 12.11 6.60
N GLU A 46 2.47 11.79 5.94
CA GLU A 46 3.62 12.67 5.87
C GLU A 46 3.34 13.87 4.96
N GLY A 47 2.77 13.64 3.77
CA GLY A 47 2.36 14.69 2.84
C GLY A 47 1.37 15.68 3.45
N ASP A 48 0.35 15.20 4.16
CA ASP A 48 -0.67 16.05 4.83
C ASP A 48 -0.07 16.99 5.88
N ARG A 49 1.08 16.64 6.48
CA ARG A 49 1.76 17.46 7.50
C ARG A 49 2.74 18.48 6.91
N ARG A 50 3.06 18.42 5.60
CA ARG A 50 4.03 19.34 4.97
C ARG A 50 3.39 20.72 4.73
N HIS A 51 3.62 21.64 5.65
CA HIS A 51 3.31 23.06 5.47
C HIS A 51 4.51 23.76 4.80
N GLY A 52 4.33 24.30 3.59
CA GLY A 52 5.36 25.06 2.87
C GLY A 52 6.41 24.24 2.08
N ARG A 53 6.32 22.91 2.07
CA ARG A 53 7.04 22.03 1.14
C ARG A 53 6.03 21.30 0.26
N ASP A 54 6.41 21.00 -0.98
CA ASP A 54 5.52 20.37 -1.96
C ASP A 54 5.08 18.95 -1.51
N PRO A 55 3.78 18.73 -1.20
CA PRO A 55 3.27 17.42 -0.82
C PRO A 55 3.15 16.46 -2.01
N GLN A 56 3.23 16.95 -3.26
CA GLN A 56 3.00 16.15 -4.47
C GLN A 56 3.90 14.92 -4.55
N ARG A 57 5.17 15.05 -4.15
CA ARG A 57 6.10 13.91 -4.15
C ARG A 57 5.59 12.76 -3.28
N PHE A 58 5.04 13.05 -2.10
CA PHE A 58 4.54 12.02 -1.19
C PHE A 58 3.30 11.33 -1.77
N TRP A 59 2.39 12.11 -2.37
CA TRP A 59 1.21 11.55 -3.03
C TRP A 59 1.56 10.72 -4.26
N ALA A 60 2.58 11.11 -5.03
CA ALA A 60 3.10 10.32 -6.15
C ALA A 60 3.69 8.98 -5.67
N ILE A 61 4.42 8.97 -4.56
CA ILE A 61 4.92 7.73 -3.94
C ILE A 61 3.75 6.86 -3.47
N ALA A 62 2.77 7.43 -2.77
CA ALA A 62 1.58 6.69 -2.34
C ALA A 62 0.82 6.08 -3.52
N HIS A 63 0.68 6.82 -4.63
CA HIS A 63 0.07 6.31 -5.85
C HIS A 63 0.89 5.16 -6.46
N GLY A 64 2.23 5.29 -6.51
CA GLY A 64 3.13 4.23 -6.96
C GLY A 64 2.98 2.94 -6.14
N SER A 65 2.97 3.04 -4.82
CA SER A 65 2.78 1.89 -3.93
C SER A 65 1.40 1.22 -4.08
N ALA A 66 0.35 1.97 -4.47
CA ALA A 66 -0.92 1.35 -4.83
C ALA A 66 -0.80 0.46 -6.09
N GLY A 67 0.00 0.87 -7.07
CA GLY A 67 0.34 0.06 -8.24
C GLY A 67 1.17 -1.18 -7.87
N GLU A 68 2.10 -1.06 -6.92
CA GLU A 68 2.92 -2.18 -6.43
C GLU A 68 2.06 -3.28 -5.80
N ILE A 69 1.00 -2.94 -5.06
CA ILE A 69 0.06 -3.96 -4.51
C ILE A 69 -0.54 -4.78 -5.65
N ARG A 70 -1.04 -4.12 -6.70
CA ARG A 70 -1.63 -4.82 -7.85
C ARG A 70 -0.61 -5.72 -8.53
N GLY A 71 0.60 -5.21 -8.79
CA GLY A 71 1.68 -6.00 -9.38
C GLY A 71 2.10 -7.19 -8.52
N ALA A 72 2.14 -7.03 -7.19
CA ALA A 72 2.46 -8.12 -6.27
C ALA A 72 1.38 -9.21 -6.26
N LEU A 73 0.10 -8.83 -6.34
CA LEU A 73 -1.02 -9.78 -6.44
C LEU A 73 -1.01 -10.51 -7.80
N ASP A 74 -0.82 -9.79 -8.90
CA ASP A 74 -0.71 -10.37 -10.24
C ASP A 74 0.48 -11.35 -10.31
N LEU A 75 1.61 -11.00 -9.69
CA LEU A 75 2.79 -11.85 -9.61
C LEU A 75 2.53 -13.10 -8.77
N ALA A 76 1.86 -12.96 -7.62
CA ALA A 76 1.53 -14.09 -6.77
C ALA A 76 0.61 -15.08 -7.48
N ASP A 77 -0.41 -14.58 -8.19
CA ASP A 77 -1.31 -15.42 -9.00
C ASP A 77 -0.56 -16.15 -10.12
N ALA A 78 0.41 -15.48 -10.77
CA ALA A 78 1.21 -16.08 -11.83
C ALA A 78 2.16 -17.20 -11.35
N TRP A 79 2.57 -17.19 -10.07
CA TRP A 79 3.40 -18.25 -9.49
C TRP A 79 2.60 -19.49 -9.06
N GLY A 80 1.27 -19.37 -8.90
CA GLY A 80 0.38 -20.41 -8.36
C GLY A 80 0.36 -20.47 -6.84
#